data_AF-A0A918ZLU8-F1
#
_entry.id   AF-A0A918ZLU8-F1
#
_cell.length_a   1.000
_cell.length_b   1.000
_cell.length_c   1.000
_cell.angle_alpha   90.00
_cell.angle_beta   90.00
_cell.angle_gamma   90.00
#
_symmetry.space_group_name_H-M   'P 1'
#
loop_
_entity.id
_entity.type
_entity.pdbx_description
1 polymer ?
#
loop_
_entity_poly.entity_id
_entity_poly.type
_entity_poly.pdbx_seq_one_letter_code
_entity_poly.pdbx_strand_id
1 'polypeptide(L)'
;MSEAGRIQRFFERSEGHQRADMRIAALMVAVDLLVVGWILAGGTEGVFTEDWLPYPGMMNPTGETYQHNSVVFLHRFAGVSVGLALLGRLWLTAVAQLVVLNFGAGFIGSLSTDWNP
;
A
#
# COMPACT_ATOMS: atom_id res chain seq x y z
N MET A 1 28.58 15.27 21.46
CA MET A 1 27.35 15.54 20.67
C MET A 1 26.36 14.45 20.99
N SER A 2 25.21 14.76 21.59
CA SER A 2 24.20 13.72 21.89
C SER A 2 23.58 13.22 20.58
N GLU A 3 23.18 11.94 20.54
CA GLU A 3 22.50 11.33 19.39
C GLU A 3 21.26 12.12 18.96
N ALA A 4 20.54 12.71 19.92
CA ALA A 4 19.39 13.58 19.68
C ALA A 4 19.74 14.76 18.76
N GLY A 5 20.91 15.40 18.95
CA GLY A 5 21.35 16.51 18.09
C GLY A 5 21.79 16.10 16.69
N ARG A 6 22.05 14.81 16.46
CA ARG A 6 22.35 14.25 15.13
C ARG A 6 21.07 13.88 14.38
N ILE A 7 20.06 13.37 15.08
CA ILE A 7 18.71 13.11 14.55
C ILE A 7 18.04 14.43 14.17
N GLN A 8 18.10 15.44 15.04
CA GLN A 8 17.47 16.74 14.80
C GLN A 8 18.02 17.45 13.56
N ARG A 9 19.34 17.43 13.37
CA ARG A 9 19.99 17.98 12.15
C ARG A 9 19.66 17.22 10.87
N PHE A 10 19.30 15.94 10.98
CA PHE A 10 18.86 15.15 9.84
C PHE A 10 17.43 15.52 9.40
N PHE A 11 16.62 16.02 10.34
CA PHE A 11 15.26 16.49 10.12
C PHE A 11 15.15 18.01 9.89
N GLU A 12 16.13 18.81 10.30
CA GLU A 12 16.21 20.24 9.99
C GLU A 12 16.34 20.44 8.48
N ARG A 13 15.19 20.74 7.86
CA ARG A 13 15.03 20.97 6.43
C ARG A 13 14.57 22.39 6.18
N SER A 14 14.94 22.94 5.01
CA SER A 14 14.37 24.20 4.58
C SER A 14 12.85 24.05 4.38
N GLU A 15 12.09 25.08 4.71
CA GLU A 15 10.63 25.06 4.60
C GLU A 15 10.14 24.66 3.21
N GLY A 16 10.89 25.02 2.16
CA GLY A 16 10.57 24.66 0.78
C GLY A 16 10.58 23.15 0.54
N HIS A 17 11.51 22.44 1.18
CA HIS A 17 11.60 20.99 1.07
C HIS A 17 10.47 20.29 1.82
N GLN A 18 10.04 20.85 2.97
CA GLN A 18 8.90 20.35 3.73
C GLN A 18 7.57 20.53 2.98
N ARG A 19 7.38 21.69 2.32
CA ARG A 19 6.19 21.94 1.48
C ARG A 19 6.15 21.01 0.26
N ALA A 20 7.31 20.70 -0.33
CA ALA A 20 7.41 19.73 -1.42
C ALA A 20 7.05 18.31 -0.94
N ASP A 21 7.60 17.86 0.19
CA ASP A 21 7.27 16.56 0.78
C ASP A 21 5.76 16.44 1.08
N MET A 22 5.14 17.50 1.61
CA MET A 22 3.69 17.52 1.86
C MET A 22 2.85 17.37 0.58
N ARG A 23 3.22 18.08 -0.49
CA ARG A 23 2.51 17.98 -1.78
C ARG A 23 2.68 16.61 -2.41
N ILE A 24 3.90 16.06 -2.37
CA ILE A 24 4.19 14.73 -2.90
C ILE A 24 3.43 13.68 -2.10
N ALA A 25 3.42 13.76 -0.78
CA ALA A 25 2.66 12.85 0.06
C ALA A 25 1.16 12.90 -0.25
N ALA A 26 0.57 14.09 -0.38
CA ALA A 26 -0.85 14.23 -0.73
C ALA A 26 -1.18 13.61 -2.09
N LEU A 27 -0.32 13.83 -3.09
CA LEU A 27 -0.46 13.22 -4.41
C LEU A 27 -0.35 11.69 -4.33
N MET A 28 0.64 11.20 -3.59
CA MET A 28 0.89 9.77 -3.43
C MET A 28 -0.24 9.07 -2.69
N VAL A 29 -0.81 9.68 -1.64
CA VAL A 29 -2.02 9.17 -0.98
C VAL A 29 -3.20 9.11 -1.95
N ALA A 30 -3.40 10.11 -2.80
CA ALA A 30 -4.46 10.09 -3.80
C ALA A 30 -4.27 8.94 -4.81
N VAL A 31 -3.02 8.72 -5.25
CA VAL A 31 -2.67 7.57 -6.11
C VAL A 31 -2.93 6.25 -5.40
N ASP A 32 -2.54 6.10 -4.13
CA ASP A 32 -2.79 4.88 -3.35
C ASP A 32 -4.29 4.57 -3.25
N LEU A 33 -5.11 5.59 -2.96
CA LEU A 33 -6.57 5.43 -2.89
C LEU A 33 -7.17 5.04 -4.24
N LEU A 34 -6.64 5.56 -5.35
CA LEU A 34 -7.05 5.15 -6.70
C LEU A 34 -6.65 3.69 -6.99
N VAL A 35 -5.45 3.28 -6.59
CA VAL A 35 -4.98 1.88 -6.75
C VAL A 35 -5.87 0.93 -5.94
N VAL A 36 -6.12 1.25 -4.66
CA VAL A 36 -7.01 0.46 -3.80
C VAL A 36 -8.43 0.44 -4.38
N GLY A 37 -8.95 1.59 -4.82
CA GLY A 37 -10.26 1.69 -5.46
C GLY A 37 -10.36 0.85 -6.75
N TRP A 38 -9.30 0.82 -7.56
CA TRP A 38 -9.22 0.00 -8.77
C TRP A 38 -9.22 -1.48 -8.45
N ILE A 39 -8.45 -1.91 -7.44
CA ILE A 39 -8.45 -3.30 -6.97
C ILE A 39 -9.85 -3.71 -6.48
N LEU A 40 -10.51 -2.82 -5.71
CA LEU A 40 -11.86 -3.08 -5.25
C LEU A 40 -12.84 -3.19 -6.42
N ALA A 41 -12.80 -2.26 -7.39
CA ALA A 41 -13.65 -2.30 -8.57
C ALA A 41 -13.42 -3.56 -9.41
N GLY A 42 -12.17 -3.92 -9.68
CA GLY A 42 -11.81 -5.15 -10.41
C GLY A 42 -12.27 -6.42 -9.68
N GLY A 43 -12.34 -6.39 -8.36
CA GLY A 43 -12.89 -7.48 -7.57
C GLY A 43 -14.42 -7.53 -7.48
N THR A 44 -15.12 -6.41 -7.73
CA THR A 44 -16.60 -6.37 -7.70
C THR A 44 -17.28 -7.06 -8.88
N GLU A 45 -16.58 -7.29 -9.99
CA GLU A 45 -17.12 -7.98 -11.19
C GLU A 45 -17.23 -9.50 -11.04
N GLY A 46 -17.28 -10.00 -9.80
CA GLY A 46 -17.38 -11.44 -9.54
C GLY A 46 -16.10 -12.03 -8.99
N VAL A 47 -14.93 -11.40 -9.14
CA VAL A 47 -13.65 -12.04 -8.78
C VAL A 47 -13.45 -12.20 -7.27
N PHE A 48 -13.94 -11.26 -6.44
CA PHE A 48 -13.99 -11.52 -5.00
C PHE A 48 -15.06 -12.54 -4.63
N THR A 49 -16.10 -12.76 -5.45
CA THR A 49 -17.24 -13.64 -5.12
C THR A 49 -17.18 -15.01 -5.82
N GLU A 50 -16.30 -15.20 -6.80
CA GLU A 50 -15.99 -16.49 -7.43
C GLU A 50 -15.24 -17.40 -6.46
N ASP A 51 -14.52 -16.83 -5.49
CA ASP A 51 -14.01 -17.55 -4.32
C ASP A 51 -15.14 -17.85 -3.30
N TRP A 52 -16.31 -17.21 -3.39
CA TRP A 52 -17.42 -17.31 -2.41
C TRP A 52 -18.56 -18.22 -2.87
N LEU A 53 -18.69 -18.42 -4.18
CA LEU A 53 -19.64 -19.33 -4.79
C LEU A 53 -18.88 -20.57 -5.24
N PRO A 54 -19.41 -21.80 -5.03
CA PRO A 54 -18.83 -23.02 -5.60
C PRO A 54 -19.04 -22.99 -7.12
N TYR A 55 -18.29 -22.13 -7.81
CA TYR A 55 -18.33 -21.99 -9.24
C TYR A 55 -17.40 -23.06 -9.82
N PRO A 56 -17.89 -23.97 -10.68
CA PRO A 56 -17.09 -25.06 -11.25
C PRO A 56 -16.11 -24.57 -12.33
N GLY A 57 -15.93 -23.26 -12.47
CA GLY A 57 -14.89 -22.66 -13.31
C GLY A 57 -13.50 -23.02 -12.79
N MET A 58 -12.52 -23.04 -13.68
CA MET A 58 -11.14 -23.35 -13.33
C MET A 58 -10.63 -22.38 -12.26
N MET A 59 -10.65 -22.79 -10.99
CA MET A 59 -9.77 -22.24 -9.96
C MET A 59 -8.37 -22.25 -10.57
N ASN A 60 -7.68 -21.11 -10.54
CA ASN A 60 -6.31 -21.01 -11.00
C ASN A 60 -5.51 -22.21 -10.46
N PRO A 61 -4.86 -23.04 -11.30
CA PRO A 61 -4.20 -24.27 -10.86
C PRO A 61 -3.05 -24.03 -9.87
N THR A 62 -2.61 -22.78 -9.67
CA THR A 62 -1.65 -22.40 -8.61
C THR A 62 -2.30 -22.15 -7.24
N GLY A 63 -3.63 -22.11 -7.15
CA GLY A 63 -4.35 -21.75 -5.92
C GLY A 63 -4.25 -20.27 -5.53
N GLU A 64 -3.59 -19.43 -6.35
CA GLU A 64 -3.47 -18.00 -6.09
C GLU A 64 -4.76 -17.28 -6.48
N THR A 65 -5.47 -16.74 -5.49
CA THR A 65 -6.64 -15.90 -5.70
C THR A 65 -6.24 -14.49 -6.10
N TYR A 66 -7.09 -13.80 -6.87
CA TYR A 66 -6.91 -12.39 -7.22
C TYR A 66 -6.65 -11.52 -5.98
N GLN A 67 -7.31 -11.86 -4.87
CA GLN A 67 -7.13 -11.19 -3.59
C GLN A 67 -5.71 -11.38 -3.04
N HIS A 68 -5.19 -12.61 -3.00
CA HIS A 68 -3.81 -12.87 -2.55
C HIS A 68 -2.81 -12.07 -3.40
N ASN A 69 -2.97 -12.10 -4.72
CA ASN A 69 -2.11 -11.36 -5.65
C ASN A 69 -2.20 -9.85 -5.45
N SER A 70 -3.38 -9.33 -5.14
CA SER A 70 -3.59 -7.91 -4.84
C SER A 70 -2.90 -7.49 -3.53
N VAL A 71 -2.98 -8.32 -2.48
CA VAL A 71 -2.29 -8.07 -1.21
C VAL A 71 -0.77 -8.08 -1.39
N VAL A 72 -0.24 -9.09 -2.08
CA VAL A 72 1.21 -9.19 -2.39
C VAL A 72 1.66 -8.00 -3.23
N PHE A 73 0.87 -7.59 -4.22
CA PHE A 73 1.13 -6.42 -5.03
C PHE A 73 1.22 -5.14 -4.18
N LEU A 74 0.25 -4.90 -3.29
CA LEU A 74 0.24 -3.72 -2.43
C LEU A 74 1.43 -3.67 -1.48
N HIS A 75 1.85 -4.79 -0.88
CA HIS A 75 3.05 -4.83 -0.05
C HIS A 75 4.34 -4.56 -0.83
N ARG A 76 4.46 -5.13 -2.04
CA ARG A 76 5.62 -4.85 -2.92
C ARG A 76 5.64 -3.39 -3.36
N PHE A 77 4.49 -2.87 -3.74
CA PHE A 77 4.32 -1.47 -4.13
C PHE A 77 4.70 -0.53 -2.98
N ALA A 78 4.26 -0.83 -1.75
CA ALA A 78 4.64 -0.10 -0.54
C ALA A 78 6.16 -0.15 -0.30
N GLY A 79 6.78 -1.32 -0.44
CA GLY A 79 8.23 -1.45 -0.28
C GLY A 79 9.01 -0.57 -1.25
N VAL A 80 8.60 -0.56 -2.53
CA VAL A 80 9.23 0.27 -3.57
C VAL A 80 9.00 1.76 -3.30
N SER A 81 7.78 2.18 -3.01
CA SER A 81 7.44 3.58 -2.83
C SER A 81 8.06 4.19 -1.56
N VAL A 82 8.08 3.42 -0.46
CA VAL A 82 8.79 3.80 0.77
C VAL A 82 10.29 3.89 0.50
N GLY A 83 10.89 2.92 -0.20
CA GLY A 83 12.31 2.96 -0.55
C GLY A 83 12.68 4.20 -1.35
N LEU A 84 11.89 4.54 -2.38
CA LEU A 84 12.08 5.76 -3.17
C LEU A 84 11.92 7.03 -2.34
N ALA A 85 10.90 7.08 -1.47
CA ALA A 85 10.67 8.21 -0.58
C ALA A 85 11.86 8.40 0.39
N LEU A 86 12.38 7.32 0.97
CA LEU A 86 13.56 7.37 1.85
C LEU A 86 14.82 7.85 1.13
N LEU A 87 15.06 7.41 -0.12
CA LEU A 87 16.18 7.90 -0.93
C LEU A 87 16.06 9.40 -1.24
N GLY A 88 14.84 9.87 -1.54
CA GLY A 88 14.51 11.29 -1.66
C GLY A 88 14.43 12.03 -0.32
N ARG A 89 14.67 11.32 0.80
CA ARG A 89 14.49 11.76 2.18
C ARG A 89 13.06 12.25 2.47
N LEU A 90 12.06 11.96 1.66
CA LEU A 90 10.67 12.39 1.78
C LEU A 90 9.96 11.62 2.92
N TRP A 91 10.22 12.02 4.16
CA TRP A 91 9.77 11.30 5.36
C TRP A 91 8.25 11.24 5.48
N LEU A 92 7.56 12.34 5.16
CA LEU A 92 6.09 12.35 5.24
C LEU A 92 5.49 11.41 4.20
N THR A 93 6.05 11.45 2.97
CA THR A 93 5.66 10.54 1.90
C THR A 93 5.92 9.07 2.28
N ALA A 94 7.08 8.77 2.87
CA ALA A 94 7.43 7.42 3.30
C ALA A 94 6.46 6.89 4.37
N VAL A 95 6.10 7.71 5.36
CA VAL A 95 5.13 7.35 6.40
C VAL A 95 3.74 7.14 5.79
N ALA A 96 3.31 8.05 4.91
CA ALA A 96 2.00 7.95 4.27
C ALA A 96 1.86 6.65 3.45
N GLN A 97 2.85 6.34 2.62
CA GLN A 97 2.90 5.10 1.83
C GLN A 97 2.89 3.85 2.72
N LEU A 98 3.65 3.87 3.82
CA LEU A 98 3.69 2.76 4.76
C LEU A 98 2.34 2.55 5.46
N VAL A 99 1.61 3.60 5.79
CA VAL A 99 0.30 3.50 6.45
C VAL A 99 -0.79 3.11 5.45
N VAL A 100 -0.95 3.87 4.37
CA VAL A 100 -2.11 3.72 3.46
C VAL A 100 -2.06 2.40 2.72
N LEU A 101 -0.91 2.00 2.16
CA LEU A 101 -0.82 0.77 1.39
C LEU A 101 -0.88 -0.48 2.26
N ASN A 102 -0.29 -0.47 3.47
CA ASN A 102 -0.44 -1.61 4.39
C ASN A 102 -1.86 -1.70 4.96
N PHE A 103 -2.51 -0.58 5.25
CA PHE A 103 -3.91 -0.59 5.65
C PHE A 103 -4.81 -1.08 4.52
N GLY A 104 -4.58 -0.64 3.28
CA GLY A 104 -5.28 -1.12 2.09
C GLY A 104 -5.08 -2.62 1.86
N ALA A 105 -3.84 -3.11 1.98
CA ALA A 105 -3.52 -4.54 1.89
C ALA A 105 -4.22 -5.36 2.99
N GLY A 106 -4.20 -4.87 4.24
CA GLY A 106 -4.90 -5.50 5.36
C GLY A 106 -6.41 -5.52 5.17
N PHE A 107 -7.00 -4.42 4.68
CA PHE A 107 -8.42 -4.33 4.37
C PHE A 107 -8.81 -5.32 3.26
N ILE A 108 -8.11 -5.31 2.12
CA ILE A 108 -8.35 -6.26 1.03
C ILE A 108 -8.13 -7.69 1.51
N GLY A 109 -7.09 -7.97 2.30
CA GLY A 109 -6.86 -9.29 2.90
C GLY A 109 -8.00 -9.72 3.84
N SER A 110 -8.59 -8.80 4.59
CA SER A 110 -9.72 -9.08 5.49
C SER A 110 -11.03 -9.42 4.78
N LEU A 111 -11.13 -9.14 3.47
CA LEU A 111 -12.27 -9.58 2.65
C LEU A 111 -12.23 -11.08 2.34
N SER A 112 -11.18 -11.80 2.77
CA SER A 112 -11.08 -13.25 2.65
C SER A 112 -12.04 -13.86 3.67
N THR A 113 -12.98 -14.68 3.22
CA THR A 113 -13.85 -15.46 4.11
C THR A 113 -13.27 -16.80 4.51
N ASP A 114 -12.10 -17.20 3.98
CA ASP A 114 -11.43 -18.43 4.40
C ASP A 114 -10.30 -18.12 5.38
N TRP A 115 -10.71 -17.79 6.61
CA TRP A 115 -9.90 -18.07 7.79
C TRP A 115 -10.15 -19.53 8.17
N ASN A 116 -9.52 -20.47 7.46
CA ASN A 116 -9.35 -21.84 7.94
C ASN A 116 -7.86 -22.03 8.28
N PRO A 117 -7.50 -22.13 9.58
CA PRO A 117 -6.12 -22.35 10.01
C PRO A 117 -5.54 -23.67 9.50
#